data_AF-A0A6B3IP81-F1
#
_entry.id   AF-A0A6B3IP81-F1
#
_cell.length_a   1.000
_cell.length_b   1.000
_cell.length_c   1.000
_cell.angle_alpha   90.00
_cell.angle_beta   90.00
_cell.angle_gamma   90.00
#
_symmetry.space_group_name_H-M   'P 1'
#
loop_
_entity.id
_entity.type
_entity.pdbx_description
1 polymer ?
#
loop_
_entity_poly.entity_id
_entity_poly.type
_entity_poly.pdbx_seq_one_letter_code
_entity_poly.pdbx_strand_id
1 'polypeptide(L)'
;MTTPAELFRSFARTRASLDGEEVTYWWSGDVYSWAPDEPYQRLFGFEGLNVSRLVQDAEAGPDAYQLLTREAAFYLDPTTREILETWQDQPVVHVWNDPANQKWRPFPVPTTELGGQVCFSLEIPLAYPSPLPVAQYPLHSAGDT
;
A
#
# COMPACT_ATOMS: atom_id res chain seq x y z
N MET A 1 14.45 20.49 16.31
CA MET A 1 14.10 19.05 16.23
C MET A 1 12.70 18.98 15.70
N THR A 2 12.45 18.19 14.65
CA THR A 2 11.09 18.00 14.11
C THR A 2 10.28 17.18 15.11
N THR A 3 9.12 17.66 15.52
CA THR A 3 8.21 16.92 16.40
C THR A 3 7.54 15.77 15.64
N PRO A 4 7.05 14.71 16.32
CA PRO A 4 6.29 13.64 15.66
C PRO A 4 5.08 14.16 14.88
N ALA A 5 4.41 15.22 15.35
CA ALA A 5 3.28 15.84 14.66
C ALA A 5 3.70 16.54 13.35
N GLU A 6 4.81 17.29 13.36
CA GLU A 6 5.36 17.93 12.16
C GLU A 6 5.86 16.91 11.13
N LEU A 7 6.48 15.83 11.61
CA LEU A 7 6.95 14.74 10.75
C LEU A 7 5.78 13.99 10.12
N PHE A 8 4.77 13.65 10.92
CA PHE A 8 3.55 13.03 10.45
C PHE A 8 2.80 13.92 9.45
N ARG A 9 2.73 15.24 9.67
CA ARG A 9 2.15 16.19 8.71
C ARG A 9 2.94 16.25 7.40
N SER A 10 4.27 16.11 7.47
CA SER A 10 5.12 16.02 6.28
C SER A 10 4.88 14.74 5.50
N PHE A 11 4.73 13.61 6.19
CA PHE A 11 4.31 12.36 5.58
C PHE A 11 2.91 12.47 4.94
N ALA A 12 1.93 13.08 5.63
CA ALA A 12 0.58 13.22 5.09
C ALA A 12 0.56 13.98 3.76
N ARG A 13 1.42 14.99 3.57
CA ARG A 13 1.58 15.71 2.29
C ARG A 13 2.05 14.85 1.13
N THR A 14 2.71 13.72 1.38
CA THR A 14 3.13 12.81 0.30
C THR A 14 1.99 11.91 -0.17
N ARG A 15 0.86 11.92 0.56
CA ARG A 15 -0.27 11.01 0.33
C ARG A 15 -1.58 11.73 0.02
N ALA A 16 -1.78 12.97 0.49
CA ALA A 16 -3.00 13.75 0.26
C ALA A 16 -2.76 15.26 0.43
N SER A 17 -3.74 16.08 0.00
CA SER A 17 -3.79 17.50 0.33
C SER A 17 -4.11 17.70 1.81
N LEU A 18 -3.42 18.64 2.47
CA LEU A 18 -3.73 19.03 3.85
C LEU A 18 -4.96 19.94 3.94
N ASP A 19 -5.40 20.52 2.82
CA ASP A 19 -6.56 21.40 2.74
C ASP A 19 -7.86 20.61 2.49
N GLY A 20 -7.76 19.28 2.40
CA GLY A 20 -8.90 18.38 2.20
C GLY A 20 -9.33 18.21 0.74
N GLU A 21 -8.53 18.70 -0.20
CA GLU A 21 -8.73 18.44 -1.62
C GLU A 21 -8.38 17.00 -2.00
N GLU A 22 -9.01 16.50 -3.06
CA GLU A 22 -8.71 15.19 -3.62
C GLU A 22 -7.37 15.23 -4.36
N VAL A 23 -6.50 14.25 -4.08
CA VAL A 23 -5.20 14.10 -4.72
C VAL A 23 -5.09 12.71 -5.31
N THR A 24 -4.64 12.65 -6.56
CA THR A 24 -4.24 11.40 -7.22
C THR A 24 -2.74 11.24 -7.15
N TYR A 25 -2.26 10.09 -6.73
CA TYR A 25 -0.86 9.71 -6.84
C TYR A 25 -0.72 8.30 -7.43
N TRP A 26 0.45 8.04 -7.99
CA TRP A 26 0.78 6.78 -8.67
C TRP A 26 2.01 6.14 -8.02
N TRP A 27 2.10 4.83 -8.13
CA TRP A 27 3.31 4.08 -7.81
C TRP A 27 3.58 3.02 -8.87
N SER A 28 4.88 2.72 -9.02
CA SER A 28 5.39 1.65 -9.85
C SER A 28 6.25 0.73 -8.99
N GLY A 29 6.23 -0.56 -9.30
CA GLY A 29 7.04 -1.56 -8.63
C GLY A 29 7.10 -2.87 -9.39
N ASP A 30 7.64 -3.87 -8.70
CA ASP A 30 7.76 -5.25 -9.15
C ASP A 30 7.41 -6.17 -7.97
N VAL A 31 6.84 -7.33 -8.28
CA VAL A 31 6.49 -8.38 -7.32
C VAL A 31 7.48 -9.52 -7.45
N TYR A 32 8.01 -9.98 -6.33
CA TYR A 32 8.98 -11.06 -6.29
C TYR A 32 8.52 -12.18 -5.35
N SER A 33 8.82 -13.42 -5.73
CA SER A 33 8.72 -14.56 -4.82
C SER A 33 10.03 -14.79 -4.09
N TRP A 34 9.89 -15.32 -2.87
CA TRP A 34 11.00 -15.80 -2.07
C TRP A 34 10.53 -16.99 -1.23
N ALA A 35 11.32 -18.06 -1.23
CA ALA A 35 11.17 -19.20 -0.33
C ALA A 35 12.56 -19.72 0.07
N PRO A 36 12.70 -20.38 1.24
CA PRO A 36 13.94 -21.02 1.63
C PRO A 36 14.44 -21.98 0.53
N ASP A 37 15.72 -21.91 0.22
CA ASP A 37 16.39 -22.73 -0.80
C ASP A 37 15.87 -22.59 -2.24
N GLU A 38 14.99 -21.62 -2.52
CA GLU A 38 14.53 -21.28 -3.86
C GLU A 38 15.17 -19.99 -4.39
N PRO A 39 15.43 -19.89 -5.71
CA PRO A 39 15.94 -18.65 -6.29
C PRO A 39 14.91 -17.53 -6.17
N TYR A 40 15.40 -16.33 -5.86
CA TYR A 40 14.59 -15.12 -5.91
C TYR A 40 14.11 -14.87 -7.34
N GLN A 41 12.79 -14.76 -7.54
CA GLN A 41 12.21 -14.63 -8.88
C GLN A 41 11.30 -13.40 -8.94
N ARG A 42 11.50 -12.57 -9.98
CA ARG A 42 10.53 -11.54 -10.34
C ARG A 42 9.33 -12.20 -11.01
N LEU A 43 8.18 -12.12 -10.37
CA LEU A 43 6.93 -12.69 -10.89
C LEU A 43 6.21 -11.72 -11.81
N PHE A 44 6.05 -10.47 -11.38
CA PHE A 44 5.22 -9.48 -12.09
C PHE A 44 5.85 -8.10 -12.03
N GLY A 45 5.52 -7.27 -13.01
CA GLY A 45 5.49 -5.83 -12.80
C GLY A 45 4.25 -5.43 -12.00
N PHE A 46 4.27 -4.24 -11.41
CA PHE A 46 3.15 -3.69 -10.66
C PHE A 46 3.03 -2.19 -10.92
N GLU A 47 1.83 -1.73 -11.22
CA GLU A 47 1.50 -0.30 -11.34
C GLU A 47 0.20 -0.06 -10.58
N GLY A 48 0.12 1.06 -9.88
CA GLY A 48 -1.11 1.43 -9.22
C GLY A 48 -1.29 2.92 -9.09
N LEU A 49 -2.53 3.28 -8.79
CA LEU A 49 -2.94 4.64 -8.52
C LEU A 49 -3.91 4.65 -7.35
N ASN A 50 -3.94 5.77 -6.64
CA ASN A 50 -4.86 6.00 -5.55
C ASN A 50 -5.39 7.42 -5.66
N VAL A 51 -6.68 7.57 -5.39
CA VAL A 51 -7.33 8.85 -5.18
C VAL A 51 -7.62 8.97 -3.71
N SER A 52 -7.15 10.05 -3.11
CA SER A 52 -7.14 10.24 -1.67
C SER A 52 -7.72 11.59 -1.26
N ARG A 53 -8.33 11.62 -0.09
CA ARG A 53 -8.76 12.85 0.59
C ARG A 53 -8.50 12.74 2.08
N LEU A 54 -7.87 13.76 2.65
CA LEU A 54 -7.61 13.82 4.09
C LEU A 54 -8.75 14.57 4.80
N VAL A 55 -9.27 14.00 5.88
CA VAL A 55 -10.32 14.61 6.71
C VAL A 55 -9.85 14.64 8.16
N GLN A 56 -9.96 15.77 8.85
CA GLN A 56 -9.61 15.86 10.26
C GLN A 56 -10.61 15.08 11.11
N ASP A 57 -10.11 14.30 12.06
CA ASP A 57 -10.87 13.52 13.02
C ASP A 57 -10.92 14.27 14.36
N ALA A 58 -11.78 15.29 14.43
CA ALA A 58 -11.82 16.22 15.56
C ALA A 58 -12.11 15.54 16.91
N GLU A 59 -12.85 14.43 16.93
CA GLU A 59 -13.15 13.68 18.15
C GLU A 59 -11.91 12.97 18.72
N ALA A 60 -10.94 12.64 17.86
CA ALA A 60 -9.73 11.92 18.25
C ALA A 60 -8.52 12.84 18.50
N GLY A 61 -8.69 14.16 18.35
CA GLY A 61 -7.70 15.17 18.68
C GLY A 61 -7.26 16.04 17.49
N PRO A 62 -6.52 17.12 17.75
CA PRO A 62 -6.18 18.12 16.73
C PRO A 62 -5.29 17.59 15.60
N ASP A 63 -4.47 16.56 15.87
CA ASP A 63 -3.55 15.95 14.90
C ASP A 63 -4.04 14.58 14.39
N ALA A 64 -5.31 14.26 14.60
CA ALA A 64 -5.93 13.03 14.14
C ALA A 64 -6.61 13.25 12.79
N TYR A 65 -6.43 12.30 11.87
CA TYR A 65 -7.01 12.35 10.54
C TYR A 65 -7.57 11.00 10.10
N GLN A 66 -8.47 11.05 9.14
CA GLN A 66 -8.88 9.92 8.32
C GLN A 66 -8.38 10.18 6.90
N LEU A 67 -7.57 9.26 6.38
CA LEU A 67 -7.23 9.22 4.97
C LEU A 67 -8.29 8.39 4.27
N LEU A 68 -9.17 9.04 3.52
CA LEU A 68 -10.17 8.38 2.70
C LEU A 68 -9.56 8.06 1.35
N THR A 69 -9.58 6.80 0.91
CA THR A 69 -8.97 6.42 -0.36
C THR A 69 -9.70 5.34 -1.12
N ARG A 70 -9.46 5.34 -2.43
CA ARG A 70 -9.74 4.25 -3.36
C ARG A 70 -8.48 3.99 -4.16
N GLU A 71 -8.17 2.73 -4.41
CA GLU A 71 -7.01 2.36 -5.22
C GLU A 71 -7.31 1.24 -6.21
N ALA A 72 -6.61 1.33 -7.33
CA ALA A 72 -6.51 0.27 -8.31
C ALA A 72 -5.02 -0.02 -8.54
N ALA A 73 -4.67 -1.30 -8.64
CA ALA A 73 -3.33 -1.71 -9.02
C ALA A 73 -3.36 -2.97 -9.89
N PHE A 74 -2.46 -3.01 -10.86
CA PHE A 74 -2.44 -3.97 -11.94
C PHE A 74 -1.14 -4.76 -11.89
N TYR A 75 -1.27 -6.08 -11.99
CA TYR A 75 -0.15 -6.98 -12.21
C TYR A 75 0.19 -6.97 -13.69
N LEU A 76 1.47 -6.86 -13.99
CA LEU A 76 1.99 -6.70 -15.34
C LEU A 76 2.94 -7.84 -15.68
N ASP A 77 3.11 -8.11 -16.97
CA ASP A 77 4.20 -8.97 -17.44
C ASP A 77 5.56 -8.38 -16.98
N PRO A 78 6.43 -9.20 -16.35
CA PRO A 78 7.66 -8.71 -15.74
C PRO A 78 8.70 -8.23 -16.78
N THR A 79 8.47 -8.42 -18.07
CA THR A 79 9.38 -7.99 -19.15
C THR A 79 8.78 -6.85 -19.97
N THR A 80 7.57 -7.03 -20.48
CA THR A 80 6.90 -6.10 -21.40
C THR A 80 6.13 -4.99 -20.69
N ARG A 81 5.79 -5.18 -19.40
CA ARG A 81 4.95 -4.29 -18.60
C ARG A 81 3.50 -4.17 -19.13
N GLU A 82 3.06 -5.07 -20.00
CA GLU A 82 1.65 -5.16 -20.40
C GLU A 82 0.79 -5.68 -19.23
N ILE A 83 -0.47 -5.25 -19.15
CA ILE A 83 -1.41 -5.72 -18.13
C ILE A 83 -1.64 -7.21 -18.32
N LEU A 84 -1.43 -7.98 -17.24
CA LEU A 84 -1.45 -9.43 -17.29
C LEU A 84 -2.88 -9.93 -17.11
N GLU A 85 -3.45 -10.56 -18.14
CA GLU A 85 -4.82 -11.11 -18.08
C GLU A 85 -4.85 -12.52 -17.47
N THR A 86 -3.82 -13.32 -17.72
CA THR A 86 -3.74 -14.72 -17.25
C THR A 86 -2.35 -15.08 -16.73
N TRP A 87 -2.29 -15.82 -15.62
CA TRP A 87 -1.06 -16.36 -15.04
C TRP A 87 -1.25 -17.84 -14.68
N GLN A 88 -0.34 -18.70 -15.16
CA GLN A 88 -0.44 -20.16 -14.97
C GLN A 88 -1.83 -20.72 -15.34
N ASP A 89 -2.34 -20.31 -16.52
CA ASP A 89 -3.65 -20.69 -17.04
C ASP A 89 -4.86 -20.29 -16.15
N GLN A 90 -4.65 -19.37 -15.21
CA GLN A 90 -5.70 -18.77 -14.37
C GLN A 90 -5.88 -17.29 -14.68
N PRO A 91 -7.12 -16.76 -14.63
CA PRO A 91 -7.34 -15.32 -14.78
C PRO A 91 -6.70 -14.56 -13.61
N VAL A 92 -6.10 -13.41 -13.91
CA VAL A 92 -5.55 -12.52 -12.89
C VAL A 92 -6.65 -11.65 -12.30
N VAL A 93 -6.67 -11.57 -10.96
CA VAL A 93 -7.48 -10.59 -10.23
C VAL A 93 -6.58 -9.42 -9.85
N HIS A 94 -6.83 -8.28 -10.49
CA HIS A 94 -6.17 -7.03 -10.13
C HIS A 94 -6.72 -6.45 -8.83
N VAL A 95 -5.99 -5.50 -8.24
CA VAL A 95 -6.39 -4.84 -6.99
C VAL A 95 -7.42 -3.77 -7.31
N TRP A 96 -8.54 -3.81 -6.59
CA TRP A 96 -9.65 -2.85 -6.67
C TRP A 96 -10.18 -2.56 -5.26
N ASN A 97 -9.41 -1.81 -4.47
CA ASN A 97 -9.80 -1.52 -3.10
C ASN A 97 -10.65 -0.24 -3.05
N ASP A 98 -11.94 -0.42 -2.72
CA ASP A 98 -12.89 0.66 -2.46
C ASP A 98 -13.84 0.25 -1.31
N PRO A 99 -13.70 0.81 -0.09
CA PRO A 99 -12.69 1.79 0.34
C PRO A 99 -11.37 1.15 0.82
N ALA A 100 -10.28 1.92 0.77
CA ALA A 100 -8.99 1.63 1.40
C ALA A 100 -8.64 2.69 2.47
N ASN A 101 -9.61 3.00 3.34
CA ASN A 101 -9.47 4.09 4.32
C ASN A 101 -8.53 3.75 5.47
N GLN A 102 -7.81 4.75 5.98
CA GLN A 102 -6.93 4.62 7.14
C GLN A 102 -7.24 5.67 8.20
N LYS A 103 -7.11 5.28 9.47
CA LYS A 103 -7.13 6.22 10.60
C LYS A 103 -5.69 6.54 10.97
N TRP A 104 -5.34 7.82 10.92
CA TRP A 104 -3.99 8.25 11.19
C TRP A 104 -3.90 9.10 12.46
N ARG A 105 -2.85 8.85 13.23
CA ARG A 105 -2.44 9.59 14.42
C ARG A 105 -0.93 9.83 14.31
N PRO A 106 -0.36 10.87 14.95
CA PRO A 106 1.07 11.07 14.91
C PRO A 106 1.83 9.84 15.41
N PHE A 107 2.76 9.36 14.59
CA PHE A 107 3.66 8.27 14.92
C PHE A 107 5.07 8.61 14.41
N PRO A 108 6.13 8.00 14.95
CA PRO A 108 7.48 8.23 14.44
C PRO A 108 7.62 7.54 13.07
N VAL A 109 7.30 8.28 12.00
CA VAL A 109 7.45 7.79 10.62
C VAL A 109 8.95 7.63 10.32
N PRO A 110 9.46 6.42 10.00
CA PRO A 110 10.86 6.25 9.65
C PRO A 110 11.22 7.07 8.40
N THR A 111 12.38 7.71 8.43
CA THR A 111 12.89 8.51 7.32
C THR A 111 14.31 8.13 6.94
N THR A 112 14.58 8.14 5.64
CA THR A 112 15.92 8.02 5.08
C THR A 112 16.24 9.26 4.26
N GLU A 113 17.35 9.92 4.58
CA GLU A 113 17.87 11.05 3.80
C GLU A 113 18.58 10.53 2.55
N LEU A 114 18.11 10.96 1.38
CA LEU A 114 18.64 10.59 0.06
C LEU A 114 19.15 11.85 -0.66
N GLY A 115 20.14 12.51 -0.06
CA GLY A 115 20.71 13.75 -0.59
C GLY A 115 19.72 14.92 -0.49
N GLY A 116 19.16 15.33 -1.63
CA GLY A 116 18.15 16.40 -1.69
C GLY A 116 16.70 15.94 -1.42
N GLN A 117 16.51 14.67 -1.09
CA GLN A 117 15.20 14.05 -0.91
C GLN A 117 15.09 13.40 0.47
N VAL A 118 13.88 13.42 1.04
CA VAL A 118 13.52 12.63 2.23
C VAL A 118 12.61 11.51 1.77
N CYS A 119 12.99 10.27 2.06
CA CYS A 119 12.15 9.10 1.84
C CYS A 119 11.45 8.72 3.16
N PHE A 120 10.14 8.53 3.12
CA PHE A 120 9.36 7.98 4.23
C PHE A 120 9.17 6.48 4.00
N SER A 121 9.56 5.65 4.97
CA SER A 121 9.38 4.20 4.89
C SER A 121 8.17 3.78 5.70
N LEU A 122 7.27 3.02 5.08
CA LEU A 122 6.13 2.42 5.75
C LEU A 122 6.19 0.91 5.59
N GLU A 123 6.00 0.23 6.71
CA GLU A 123 5.67 -1.19 6.75
C GLU A 123 4.17 -1.29 7.01
N ILE A 124 3.44 -1.95 6.11
CA ILE A 124 1.99 -2.14 6.22
C ILE A 124 1.75 -3.62 6.48
N PRO A 125 1.85 -4.08 7.74
CA PRO A 125 1.50 -5.45 8.08
C PRO A 125 -0.02 -5.60 7.93
N LEU A 126 -0.43 -6.50 7.04
CA LEU A 126 -1.82 -6.89 6.88
C LEU A 126 -2.07 -8.10 7.79
N ALA A 127 -3.10 -8.00 8.62
CA ALA A 127 -3.57 -9.10 9.44
C ALA A 127 -5.10 -9.08 9.40
N TYR A 128 -5.68 -10.06 8.71
CA TYR A 128 -7.12 -10.22 8.60
C TYR A 128 -7.43 -11.70 8.40
N PRO A 129 -8.63 -12.17 8.80
CA PRO A 129 -9.00 -13.57 8.56
C PRO A 129 -8.84 -13.93 7.09
N SER A 130 -8.06 -14.97 6.82
CA SER A 130 -7.77 -15.38 5.46
C SER A 130 -9.07 -15.76 4.74
N PRO A 131 -9.35 -15.22 3.54
CA PRO A 131 -10.48 -15.66 2.74
C PRO A 131 -10.31 -17.09 2.22
N LEU A 132 -9.09 -17.64 2.32
CA LEU A 132 -8.75 -19.01 1.97
C LEU A 132 -8.26 -19.75 3.23
N PRO A 133 -9.16 -20.10 4.18
CA PRO A 133 -8.77 -20.77 5.42
C PRO A 133 -8.15 -22.14 5.15
N VAL A 134 -7.13 -22.51 5.93
CA VAL A 134 -6.34 -23.74 5.74
C VAL A 134 -7.22 -24.99 5.75
N ALA A 135 -8.24 -25.03 6.61
CA ALA A 135 -9.15 -26.16 6.71
C ALA A 135 -9.96 -26.42 5.41
N GLN A 136 -10.20 -25.39 4.61
CA GLN A 136 -10.94 -25.51 3.34
C GLN A 136 -10.00 -25.55 2.13
N TYR A 137 -8.85 -24.89 2.21
CA TYR A 137 -7.88 -24.73 1.12
C TYR A 137 -6.46 -25.16 1.53
N PRO A 138 -6.26 -26.43 1.97
CA PRO A 138 -5.00 -26.86 2.58
C PRO A 138 -3.78 -26.79 1.64
N LEU A 139 -3.99 -26.75 0.33
CA LEU A 139 -2.93 -26.66 -0.68
C LEU A 139 -2.67 -25.22 -1.18
N HIS A 140 -3.59 -24.29 -0.90
CA HIS A 140 -3.56 -22.93 -1.49
C HIS A 140 -3.55 -21.82 -0.43
N SER A 141 -3.66 -22.19 0.85
CA SER A 141 -3.63 -21.25 1.96
C SER A 141 -2.20 -21.04 2.46
N ALA A 142 -1.83 -19.77 2.65
CA ALA A 142 -0.61 -19.40 3.35
C ALA A 142 -0.78 -19.37 4.89
N GLY A 143 -2.02 -19.47 5.38
CA GLY A 143 -2.38 -19.33 6.79
C GLY A 143 -3.83 -18.85 6.97
N ASP A 144 -4.31 -18.87 8.21
CA ASP A 144 -5.67 -18.43 8.57
C ASP A 144 -5.76 -16.91 8.86
N THR A 145 -4.64 -16.19 8.84
CA THR A 145 -4.52 -14.75 9.18
C THR A 145 -3.46 -14.05 8.35
#